data_AF-A0AAV4DYC6-F1
#
_entry.id   AF-A0AAV4DYC6-F1
#
_cell.length_a   1.000
_cell.length_b   1.000
_cell.length_c   1.000
_cell.angle_alpha   90.00
_cell.angle_beta   90.00
_cell.angle_gamma   90.00
#
_symmetry.space_group_name_H-M   'P 1'
#
loop_
_entity.id
_entity.type
_entity.pdbx_description
1 polymer ?
#
loop_
_entity_poly.entity_id
_entity_poly.type
_entity_poly.pdbx_seq_one_letter_code
_entity_poly.pdbx_strand_id
1 'polypeptide(L)'
;MTHTFLEKGHTEFENDSIHATIERATRRLEVYTPDQWYTAVRAARVSKQLFKVKEMTAKDFVDFKSMSNNVSNLAIDDNGQKIMWSRTR
;
A
#
# COMPACT_ATOMS: atom_id res chain seq x y z
N MET A 1 -34.92 -13.54 -11.23
CA MET A 1 -33.45 -13.38 -11.18
C MET A 1 -33.18 -12.13 -10.37
N THR A 2 -32.53 -12.27 -9.21
CA THR A 2 -32.28 -11.15 -8.29
C THR A 2 -30.87 -10.66 -8.54
N HIS A 3 -30.73 -9.42 -9.02
CA HIS A 3 -29.42 -8.78 -9.19
C HIS A 3 -29.02 -8.12 -7.87
N THR A 4 -27.88 -8.53 -7.31
CA THR A 4 -27.29 -7.89 -6.14
C THR A 4 -26.40 -6.74 -6.60
N PHE A 5 -26.72 -5.52 -6.16
CA PHE A 5 -25.91 -4.33 -6.43
C PHE A 5 -25.11 -3.93 -5.19
N LEU A 6 -23.91 -3.41 -5.40
CA LEU A 6 -23.01 -2.99 -4.33
C LEU A 6 -23.38 -1.56 -3.92
N GLU A 7 -23.95 -1.40 -2.72
CA GLU A 7 -24.34 -0.09 -2.20
C GLU A 7 -23.10 0.71 -1.75
N LYS A 8 -23.09 2.01 -2.06
CA LYS A 8 -22.00 2.93 -1.73
C LYS A 8 -21.91 3.09 -0.20
N GLY A 9 -20.90 2.48 0.42
CA GLY A 9 -20.68 2.57 1.87
C GLY A 9 -20.04 1.34 2.52
N HIS A 10 -19.86 0.23 1.79
CA HIS A 10 -19.22 -0.99 2.30
C HIS A 10 -17.81 -1.21 1.77
N THR A 11 -16.98 -0.15 1.77
CA THR A 11 -15.54 -0.30 1.50
C THR A 11 -14.77 -0.47 2.81
N GLU A 12 -15.28 -1.31 3.71
CA GLU A 12 -14.52 -1.75 4.88
C GLU A 12 -13.56 -2.84 4.39
N PHE A 13 -12.40 -2.41 3.93
CA PHE A 13 -11.37 -3.35 3.47
C PHE A 13 -10.61 -3.84 4.71
N GLU A 14 -10.28 -5.14 4.76
CA GLU A 14 -9.71 -5.74 5.98
C GLU A 14 -8.42 -5.04 6.46
N ASN A 15 -7.72 -4.38 5.54
CA ASN A 15 -6.52 -3.58 5.83
C ASN A 15 -6.82 -2.37 6.73
N ASP A 16 -7.99 -1.74 6.63
CA ASP A 16 -8.33 -0.55 7.43
C ASP A 16 -8.37 -0.89 8.92
N SER A 17 -8.81 -2.10 9.26
CA SER A 17 -8.76 -2.60 10.64
C SER A 17 -7.32 -2.71 11.17
N ILE A 18 -6.36 -3.07 10.30
CA ILE A 18 -4.94 -3.18 10.63
C ILE A 18 -4.35 -1.79 10.83
N HIS A 19 -4.61 -0.87 9.89
CA HIS A 19 -4.15 0.51 9.97
C HIS A 19 -4.67 1.21 11.24
N ALA A 20 -5.96 1.10 11.53
CA ALA A 20 -6.57 1.69 12.73
C ALA A 20 -5.97 1.12 14.03
N THR A 21 -5.65 -0.18 14.06
CA THR A 21 -5.03 -0.82 15.22
C THR A 21 -3.62 -0.28 15.47
N ILE A 22 -2.81 -0.18 14.41
CA ILE A 22 -1.45 0.36 14.47
C ILE A 22 -1.50 1.82 14.93
N GLU A 23 -2.32 2.65 14.29
CA GLU A 23 -2.43 4.07 14.61
C GLU A 23 -2.83 4.30 16.07
N ARG A 24 -3.78 3.51 16.58
CA ARG A 24 -4.19 3.57 17.99
C ARG A 24 -3.05 3.19 18.93
N ALA A 25 -2.27 2.16 18.60
CA ALA A 25 -1.16 1.69 19.42
C ALA A 25 0.03 2.66 19.41
N THR A 26 0.32 3.29 18.28
CA THR A 26 1.46 4.19 18.12
C THR A 26 1.17 5.66 18.48
N ARG A 27 -0.09 6.03 18.71
CA ARG A 27 -0.51 7.42 19.02
C ARG A 27 0.29 8.09 20.15
N ARG A 28 0.75 7.33 21.14
CA ARG A 28 1.50 7.84 22.31
C ARG A 28 2.98 7.47 22.28
N LEU A 29 3.44 6.88 21.18
CA LEU A 29 4.79 6.34 21.03
C LEU A 29 5.61 7.35 20.22
N GLU A 30 6.66 7.89 20.82
CA GLU A 30 7.58 8.76 20.11
C GLU A 30 8.53 7.91 19.28
N VAL A 31 8.40 8.03 17.95
CA VAL A 31 9.23 7.30 17.00
C VAL A 31 10.28 8.24 16.43
N TYR A 32 11.54 8.00 16.77
CA TYR A 32 12.70 8.79 16.35
C TYR A 32 13.45 8.18 15.17
N THR A 33 13.29 6.87 14.95
CA THR A 33 13.98 6.14 13.86
C THR A 33 12.99 5.24 13.12
N PRO A 34 13.18 5.00 11.80
CA PRO A 34 12.33 4.10 11.04
C PRO A 34 12.29 2.68 11.61
N ASP A 35 13.39 2.19 12.17
CA ASP A 35 13.48 0.84 12.72
C ASP A 35 12.54 0.60 13.91
N GLN A 36 12.26 1.66 14.68
CA GLN A 36 11.31 1.60 15.79
C GLN A 36 9.87 1.30 15.32
N TRP A 37 9.52 1.63 14.07
CA TRP A 37 8.21 1.26 13.51
C TRP A 37 8.05 -0.24 13.38
N TYR A 38 9.11 -1.01 13.10
CA TYR A 38 8.99 -2.46 13.01
C TYR A 38 8.54 -3.06 14.34
N THR A 39 9.10 -2.56 15.44
CA THR A 39 8.74 -3.00 16.80
C THR A 39 7.35 -2.51 17.19
N ALA A 40 7.04 -1.24 16.91
CA ALA A 40 5.74 -0.64 17.21
C ALA A 40 4.58 -1.35 16.49
N VAL A 41 4.77 -1.68 15.21
CA VAL A 41 3.78 -2.42 14.41
C VAL A 41 3.66 -3.86 14.90
N ARG A 42 4.75 -4.57 15.21
CA ARG A 42 4.67 -5.94 15.76
C ARG A 42 3.85 -5.96 17.05
N ALA A 43 4.08 -4.99 17.94
CA ALA A 43 3.44 -4.90 19.25
C ALA A 43 2.02 -4.29 19.23
N ALA A 44 1.58 -3.70 18.11
CA ALA A 44 0.29 -3.01 18.03
C ALA A 44 -0.92 -3.93 18.28
N ARG A 45 -0.80 -5.23 18.03
CA ARG A 45 -1.88 -6.22 18.23
C ARG A 45 -1.67 -6.98 19.53
N VAL A 46 -2.58 -6.78 20.48
CA VAL A 46 -2.48 -7.37 21.84
C VAL A 46 -3.34 -8.64 22.00
N SER A 47 -4.48 -8.75 21.33
CA SER A 47 -5.47 -9.82 21.60
C SER A 47 -5.36 -11.06 20.71
N LYS A 48 -4.63 -10.97 19.58
CA LYS A 48 -4.44 -12.04 18.60
C LYS A 48 -2.95 -12.24 18.35
N GLN A 49 -2.60 -13.14 17.44
CA GLN A 49 -1.22 -13.29 16.96
C GLN A 49 -0.65 -11.93 16.51
N LEU A 50 0.60 -11.66 16.91
CA LEU A 50 1.35 -10.45 16.53
C LEU A 50 1.44 -10.32 15.02
N PHE A 51 1.56 -9.08 14.52
CA PHE A 51 1.74 -8.86 13.09
C PHE A 51 3.09 -9.40 12.62
N LYS A 52 3.09 -10.13 11.49
CA LYS A 52 4.33 -10.55 10.82
C LYS A 52 4.87 -9.36 10.02
N VAL A 53 5.82 -8.65 10.59
CA VAL A 53 6.45 -7.48 9.97
C VAL A 53 7.73 -7.91 9.24
N LYS A 54 7.81 -7.63 7.94
CA LYS A 54 9.02 -7.80 7.14
C LYS A 54 9.80 -6.48 7.14
N GLU A 55 11.03 -6.52 7.61
CA GLU A 55 11.97 -5.40 7.52
C GLU A 55 12.41 -5.26 6.06
N MET A 56 12.39 -4.04 5.55
CA MET A 56 12.74 -3.72 4.17
C MET A 56 13.59 -2.47 4.16
N THR A 57 14.66 -2.52 3.38
CA THR A 57 15.60 -1.41 3.17
C THR A 57 15.38 -0.78 1.81
N ALA A 58 15.97 0.38 1.56
CA ALA A 58 15.88 1.09 0.27
C ALA A 58 16.22 0.21 -0.95
N LYS A 59 17.08 -0.81 -0.78
CA LYS A 59 17.46 -1.79 -1.81
C LYS A 59 16.33 -2.74 -2.21
N ASP A 60 15.35 -2.96 -1.33
CA ASP A 60 14.19 -3.79 -1.59
C ASP A 60 13.12 -3.06 -2.41
N PHE A 61 13.25 -1.74 -2.55
CA PHE A 61 12.34 -0.91 -3.32
C PHE A 61 12.90 -0.65 -4.72
N VAL A 62 12.00 -0.60 -5.68
CA VAL A 62 12.33 -0.30 -7.07
C VAL A 62 12.72 1.17 -7.19
N ASP A 63 13.90 1.45 -7.75
CA ASP A 63 14.32 2.81 -8.06
C ASP A 63 13.63 3.30 -9.33
N PHE A 64 12.50 3.96 -9.16
CA PHE A 64 11.73 4.56 -10.25
C PHE A 64 12.50 5.64 -11.02
N LYS A 65 13.50 6.29 -10.42
CA LYS A 65 14.31 7.31 -11.10
C LYS A 65 15.29 6.67 -12.07
N SER A 66 15.92 5.57 -11.68
CA SER A 66 16.71 4.75 -12.62
C SER A 66 15.84 4.14 -13.71
N MET A 67 14.59 3.78 -13.37
CA MET A 67 13.64 3.21 -14.31
C MET A 67 13.21 4.25 -15.34
N SER A 68 12.87 5.47 -14.92
CA SER A 68 12.39 6.53 -15.82
C SER A 68 13.38 6.89 -16.93
N ASN A 69 14.68 6.74 -16.67
CA ASN A 69 15.71 6.95 -17.70
C ASN A 69 15.69 5.88 -18.80
N ASN A 70 15.16 4.69 -18.50
CA ASN A 70 15.02 3.56 -19.42
C ASN A 70 13.61 3.45 -20.02
N VAL A 71 12.64 4.22 -19.52
CA VAL A 71 11.28 4.24 -20.08
C VAL A 71 11.20 5.31 -21.18
N SER A 72 11.46 4.91 -22.43
CA SER A 72 11.36 5.79 -23.59
C SER A 72 9.97 5.81 -24.24
N ASN A 73 9.13 4.79 -23.99
CA ASN A 73 7.91 4.53 -24.76
C ASN A 73 6.63 4.54 -23.89
N LEU A 74 6.31 5.68 -23.26
CA LEU A 74 5.05 5.86 -22.51
C LEU A 74 3.80 6.07 -23.38
N ALA A 75 3.99 6.12 -24.71
CA ALA A 75 2.93 6.39 -25.67
C ALA A 75 2.39 5.14 -26.36
N ILE A 76 2.98 3.96 -26.09
CA ILE A 76 2.71 2.71 -26.81
C ILE A 76 2.48 1.60 -25.79
N ASP A 77 1.43 0.82 -25.99
CA ASP A 77 1.09 -0.38 -25.22
C ASP A 77 2.02 -1.56 -25.59
N ASP A 78 2.02 -2.63 -24.80
CA ASP A 78 2.81 -3.86 -25.06
C ASP A 78 2.51 -4.48 -26.44
N ASN A 79 1.35 -4.18 -27.02
CA ASN A 79 0.92 -4.60 -28.35
C ASN A 79 1.32 -3.65 -29.49
N GLY A 80 2.14 -2.62 -29.22
CA GLY A 80 2.54 -1.63 -30.23
C GLY A 80 1.46 -0.59 -30.56
N GLN A 81 0.36 -0.55 -29.82
CA GLN A 81 -0.75 0.39 -30.07
C GLN A 81 -0.54 1.71 -29.32
N LYS A 82 -0.85 2.84 -29.97
CA LYS A 82 -0.72 4.15 -29.35
C LYS A 82 -1.77 4.35 -28.25
N ILE A 83 -1.33 4.64 -27.03
CA ILE A 83 -2.20 4.87 -25.88
C ILE A 83 -2.87 6.25 -26.02
N MET A 84 -4.19 6.28 -26.19
CA MET A 84 -4.99 7.51 -26.18
C MET A 84 -5.41 7.88 -24.76
N TRP A 85 -4.54 8.59 -24.05
CA TRP A 85 -4.76 9.02 -22.66
C TRP A 85 -6.03 9.89 -22.45
N SER A 86 -6.52 10.54 -23.50
CA SER A 86 -7.71 11.41 -23.45
C SER A 86 -9.04 10.65 -23.30
N ARG A 87 -9.07 9.34 -23.57
CA ARG A 87 -10.30 8.52 -23.55
C ARG A 87 -10.51 7.80 -22.20
N THR A 88 -9.50 7.84 -21.34
CA THR A 88 -9.48 7.15 -20.04
C THR A 88 -9.86 8.06 -18.86
N ARG A 89 -10.37 9.26 -19.15
CA ARG A 89 -10.86 10.21 -18.13
C ARG A 89 -12.34 10.03 -17.86
#